data_AF-A0AAV5J7C9-F1
#
_entry.id   AF-A0AAV5J7C9-F1
#
_cell.length_a   1.000
_cell.length_b   1.000
_cell.length_c   1.000
_cell.angle_alpha   90.00
_cell.angle_beta   90.00
_cell.angle_gamma   90.00
#
_symmetry.space_group_name_H-M   'P 1'
#
loop_
_entity.id
_entity.type
_entity.pdbx_description
1 polymer ?
#
loop_
_entity_poly.entity_id
_entity_poly.type
_entity_poly.pdbx_seq_one_letter_code
_entity_poly.pdbx_strand_id
1 'polypeptide(L)'
;MHMIFRVKWSSTVRDISLGTQIIDESYSLGKSLTNQQIVQFASKGSELNAINVVLTAADVAVEGFCSSRCGTHGSAMGSTKRSKFAYIWVGNSETQCPGQCAWPFHQPIYGPQNPPLVAPNNDVGLDGVVINLAGLLAGTATNPFGNGFYQGPKEAPLEAASACPGIYGKGAYPGYAGDLLVDGTTGASYNANGVNGRKYLLPALFDPTTSTCSPLV
;
A
#
# COMPACT_ATOMS: atom_id res chain seq x y z
N MET A 1 -4.00 -17.31 -0.26
CA MET A 1 -2.68 -17.02 -0.83
C MET A 1 -2.03 -15.88 -0.04
N HIS A 2 -0.85 -16.12 0.54
CA HIS A 2 0.02 -15.03 1.01
C HIS A 2 1.11 -14.82 -0.03
N MET A 3 1.28 -13.60 -0.52
CA MET A 3 2.33 -13.29 -1.48
C MET A 3 3.34 -12.36 -0.84
N ILE A 4 4.58 -12.84 -0.70
CA ILE A 4 5.68 -12.00 -0.24
C ILE A 4 6.42 -11.48 -1.45
N PHE A 5 6.47 -10.16 -1.61
CA PHE A 5 7.33 -9.52 -2.60
C PHE A 5 8.48 -8.80 -1.91
N ARG A 6 9.66 -8.85 -2.53
CA ARG A 6 10.85 -8.20 -2.02
C ARG A 6 11.17 -6.99 -2.90
N VAL A 7 11.46 -5.85 -2.28
CA VAL A 7 12.03 -4.69 -2.96
C VAL A 7 13.49 -4.57 -2.50
N LYS A 8 14.45 -4.77 -3.40
CA LYS A 8 15.88 -4.56 -3.12
C LYS A 8 16.28 -3.12 -3.43
N TRP A 9 17.08 -2.52 -2.55
CA TRP A 9 17.67 -1.20 -2.76
C TRP A 9 19.18 -1.30 -2.93
N SER A 10 19.72 -0.71 -4.00
CA SER A 10 21.17 -0.53 -4.19
C SER A 10 21.57 0.90 -3.81
N SER A 11 22.64 1.08 -3.02
CA SER A 11 23.14 2.41 -2.66
C SER A 11 24.02 3.04 -3.74
N THR A 12 24.52 2.25 -4.68
CA THR A 12 25.38 2.68 -5.79
C THR A 12 24.60 3.03 -7.06
N VAL A 13 23.37 2.51 -7.19
CA VAL A 13 22.44 2.81 -8.29
C VAL A 13 21.07 3.01 -7.66
N ARG A 14 20.38 4.12 -7.96
CA ARG A 14 18.99 4.38 -7.48
C ARG A 14 18.00 3.44 -8.17
N ASP A 15 18.19 2.14 -8.02
CA ASP A 15 17.45 1.10 -8.69
C ASP A 15 16.74 0.23 -7.65
N ILE A 16 15.47 -0.05 -7.95
CA ILE A 16 14.58 -0.90 -7.17
C ILE A 16 14.33 -2.13 -8.02
N SER A 17 14.72 -3.29 -7.51
CA SER A 17 14.45 -4.57 -8.17
C SER A 17 13.56 -5.45 -7.33
N LEU A 18 12.72 -6.22 -8.02
CA LEU A 18 11.93 -7.28 -7.42
C LEU A 18 12.87 -8.41 -6.98
N GLY A 19 12.81 -8.78 -5.72
CA GLY A 19 13.54 -9.93 -5.18
C GLY A 19 12.69 -11.21 -5.20
N THR A 20 13.08 -12.16 -4.35
CA THR A 20 12.41 -13.46 -4.21
C THR A 20 10.93 -13.29 -3.89
N GLN A 21 10.09 -14.05 -4.60
CA GLN A 21 8.67 -14.14 -4.33
C GLN A 21 8.38 -15.45 -3.59
N ILE A 22 7.62 -15.37 -2.50
CA ILE A 22 7.22 -16.54 -1.72
C ILE A 22 5.71 -16.60 -1.72
N ILE A 23 5.17 -17.74 -2.14
CA ILE A 23 3.73 -17.99 -2.17
C ILE A 23 3.41 -19.05 -1.13
N ASP A 24 2.50 -18.73 -0.21
CA ASP A 24 1.91 -19.70 0.70
C ASP A 24 0.44 -19.95 0.31
N GLU A 25 0.25 -20.97 -0.51
CA GLU A 25 -1.06 -21.44 -0.97
C GLU A 25 -1.80 -22.23 0.12
N SER A 26 -1.04 -22.89 1.01
CA SER A 26 -1.57 -23.77 2.06
C SER A 26 -2.18 -23.02 3.25
N TYR A 27 -2.00 -21.70 3.32
CA TYR A 27 -2.32 -20.90 4.51
C TYR A 27 -1.65 -21.50 5.76
N SER A 28 -0.31 -21.60 5.74
CA SER A 28 0.49 -22.32 6.74
C SER A 28 0.30 -21.88 8.19
N LEU A 29 -0.17 -20.64 8.42
CA LEU A 29 -0.52 -20.09 9.73
C LEU A 29 -2.03 -19.86 9.93
N GLY A 30 -2.86 -20.42 9.05
CA GLY A 30 -4.31 -20.23 9.01
C GLY A 30 -4.75 -18.96 8.25
N LYS A 31 -6.05 -18.67 8.34
CA LYS A 31 -6.71 -17.50 7.72
C LYS A 31 -7.00 -16.37 8.71
N SER A 32 -6.54 -16.50 9.96
CA SER A 32 -6.68 -15.48 10.99
C SER A 32 -5.29 -15.23 11.56
N LEU A 33 -4.71 -14.08 11.23
CA LEU A 33 -3.34 -13.75 11.55
C LEU A 33 -3.25 -12.63 12.57
N THR A 34 -2.34 -12.80 13.52
CA THR A 34 -1.88 -11.76 14.45
C THR A 34 -0.81 -10.89 13.80
N ASN A 35 -0.56 -9.72 14.37
CA ASN A 35 0.55 -8.86 13.95
C ASN A 35 1.92 -9.55 14.02
N GLN A 36 2.13 -10.42 15.01
CA GLN A 36 3.37 -11.18 15.16
C GLN A 36 3.55 -12.19 14.02
N GLN A 37 2.48 -12.83 13.56
CA GLN A 37 2.52 -13.75 12.42
C GLN A 37 2.79 -13.01 11.10
N ILE A 38 2.33 -11.77 10.94
CA ILE A 38 2.72 -10.93 9.79
C ILE A 38 4.23 -10.69 9.78
N VAL A 39 4.83 -10.36 10.93
CA VAL A 39 6.29 -10.20 11.05
C VAL A 39 7.01 -11.53 10.78
N GLN A 40 6.46 -12.66 11.24
CA GLN A 40 6.98 -14.00 10.95
C GLN A 40 6.94 -14.33 9.45
N PHE A 41 5.91 -13.89 8.72
CA PHE A 41 5.91 -14.02 7.26
C PHE A 41 6.96 -13.10 6.64
N ALA A 42 7.02 -11.84 7.04
CA ALA A 42 7.99 -10.88 6.52
C ALA A 42 9.45 -11.32 6.73
N SER A 43 9.76 -12.00 7.83
CA SER A 43 11.11 -12.52 8.12
C SER A 43 11.56 -13.67 7.22
N LYS A 44 10.64 -14.31 6.48
CA LYS A 44 11.00 -15.28 5.41
C LYS A 44 11.66 -14.61 4.21
N GLY A 45 11.50 -13.29 4.09
CA GLY A 45 12.18 -12.47 3.10
C GLY A 45 13.65 -12.25 3.43
N SER A 46 14.24 -11.19 2.86
CA SER A 46 15.63 -10.87 3.14
C SER A 46 15.77 -9.85 4.25
N GLU A 47 16.81 -9.99 5.04
CA GLU A 47 17.08 -9.10 6.16
C GLU A 47 18.04 -7.96 5.80
N LEU A 48 18.69 -8.03 4.63
CA LEU A 48 19.66 -7.04 4.15
C LEU A 48 19.10 -6.27 2.94
N ASN A 49 19.18 -4.93 3.02
CA ASN A 49 18.83 -3.98 1.95
C ASN A 49 17.52 -4.32 1.23
N ALA A 50 16.49 -4.63 2.01
CA ALA A 50 15.22 -5.11 1.50
C ALA A 50 14.03 -4.56 2.30
N ILE A 51 12.94 -4.33 1.58
CA ILE A 51 11.60 -4.19 2.15
C ILE A 51 10.84 -5.48 1.83
N ASN A 52 10.41 -6.19 2.88
CA ASN A 52 9.61 -7.41 2.74
C ASN A 52 8.12 -7.06 2.76
N VAL A 53 7.44 -7.22 1.63
CA VAL A 53 6.01 -6.93 1.49
C VAL A 53 5.22 -8.22 1.67
N VAL A 54 4.25 -8.26 2.57
CA VAL A 54 3.32 -9.38 2.78
C VAL A 54 1.94 -8.96 2.27
N LEU A 55 1.41 -9.68 1.28
CA LEU A 55 0.04 -9.48 0.81
C LEU A 55 -0.82 -10.65 1.25
N THR A 56 -1.98 -10.37 1.84
CA THR A 56 -2.94 -11.42 2.25
C THR A 56 -4.13 -11.47 1.29
N ALA A 57 -4.61 -12.69 1.01
CA ALA A 57 -5.82 -12.90 0.20
C ALA A 57 -7.08 -12.33 0.87
N ALA A 58 -8.15 -12.17 0.09
CA ALA A 58 -9.41 -11.56 0.55
C ALA A 58 -10.04 -12.29 1.74
N ASP A 59 -9.84 -13.61 1.79
CA ASP A 59 -10.38 -14.50 2.81
C ASP A 59 -9.50 -14.62 4.07
N VAL A 60 -8.48 -13.78 4.23
CA VAL A 60 -7.59 -13.75 5.40
C VAL A 60 -7.91 -12.55 6.28
N ALA A 61 -8.30 -12.81 7.52
CA ALA A 61 -8.44 -11.81 8.55
C ALA A 61 -7.08 -11.53 9.21
N VAL A 62 -6.77 -10.25 9.43
CA VAL A 62 -5.57 -9.82 10.15
C VAL A 62 -5.98 -8.84 11.25
N GLU A 63 -5.32 -8.90 12.39
CA GLU A 63 -5.56 -8.00 13.52
C GLU A 63 -5.55 -6.51 13.08
N GLY A 64 -6.66 -5.80 13.34
CA GLY A 64 -6.84 -4.39 12.97
C GLY A 64 -7.18 -4.14 11.49
N PHE A 65 -7.19 -5.17 10.63
CA PHE A 65 -7.68 -5.04 9.26
C PHE A 65 -9.16 -4.63 9.27
N CYS A 66 -9.57 -3.79 8.32
CA CYS A 66 -10.97 -3.39 8.16
C CYS A 66 -11.64 -2.72 9.37
N SER A 67 -10.82 -2.20 10.28
CA SER A 67 -11.29 -1.49 11.48
C SER A 67 -10.48 -0.21 11.66
N SER A 68 -9.16 -0.34 11.77
CA SER A 68 -8.25 0.81 11.92
C SER A 68 -7.36 1.05 10.72
N ARG A 69 -7.13 0.04 9.86
CA ARG A 69 -6.16 0.11 8.77
C ARG A 69 -6.42 -0.90 7.66
N CYS A 70 -5.83 -0.60 6.51
CA CYS A 70 -5.84 -1.46 5.31
C CYS A 70 -4.50 -2.16 5.07
N GLY A 71 -3.49 -1.76 5.83
CA GLY A 71 -2.14 -2.29 5.81
C GLY A 71 -1.28 -1.60 6.87
N THR A 72 -0.01 -1.98 6.97
CA THR A 72 0.96 -1.35 7.86
C THR A 72 2.34 -1.43 7.23
N HIS A 73 3.22 -0.50 7.55
CA HIS A 73 4.65 -0.74 7.44
C HIS A 73 5.29 -0.71 8.82
N GLY A 74 6.47 -1.29 8.94
CA GLY A 74 7.19 -1.37 10.20
C GLY A 74 8.55 -1.99 10.01
N SER A 75 9.19 -2.32 11.13
CA SER A 75 10.49 -2.96 11.10
C SER A 75 10.65 -3.98 12.22
N ALA A 76 11.49 -4.97 11.98
CA ALA A 76 11.78 -6.04 12.91
C ALA A 76 13.27 -6.38 12.92
N MET A 77 13.69 -7.01 14.02
CA MET A 77 15.04 -7.56 14.11
C MET A 77 15.15 -8.81 13.24
N GLY A 78 16.24 -8.93 12.51
CA GLY A 78 16.58 -10.13 11.76
C GLY A 78 17.22 -11.21 12.63
N SER A 79 17.67 -12.27 11.97
CA SER A 79 18.37 -13.43 12.50
C SER A 79 19.61 -13.08 13.34
N THR A 80 20.28 -11.96 13.01
CA THR A 80 21.38 -11.44 13.83
C THR A 80 20.93 -10.23 14.63
N LYS A 81 21.46 -10.07 15.85
CA LYS A 81 21.17 -8.89 16.71
C LYS A 81 21.57 -7.54 16.08
N ARG A 82 22.30 -7.55 14.96
CA ARG A 82 22.73 -6.35 14.21
C ARG A 82 21.95 -6.12 12.92
N SER A 83 21.18 -7.09 12.45
CA SER A 83 20.33 -6.95 11.26
C SER A 83 18.94 -6.48 11.65
N LYS A 84 18.44 -5.48 10.94
CA LYS A 84 17.07 -4.98 11.04
C LYS A 84 16.52 -4.87 9.63
N PHE A 85 15.27 -5.25 9.43
CA PHE A 85 14.60 -5.16 8.13
C PHE A 85 13.30 -4.38 8.24
N ALA A 86 12.94 -3.71 7.15
CA ALA A 86 11.64 -3.08 7.01
C ALA A 86 10.66 -4.05 6.34
N TYR A 87 9.39 -3.93 6.68
CA TYR A 87 8.33 -4.73 6.08
C TYR A 87 7.09 -3.91 5.85
N ILE A 88 6.28 -4.35 4.90
CA ILE A 88 4.95 -3.84 4.61
C ILE A 88 4.00 -5.03 4.69
N TRP A 89 2.79 -4.80 5.19
CA TRP A 89 1.67 -5.69 4.97
C TRP A 89 0.48 -4.93 4.40
N VAL A 90 -0.21 -5.53 3.44
CA VAL A 90 -1.48 -5.03 2.89
C VAL A 90 -2.47 -6.18 2.79
N GLY A 91 -3.70 -5.95 3.23
CA GLY A 91 -4.79 -6.91 3.09
C GLY A 91 -5.64 -6.64 1.85
N ASN A 92 -6.05 -7.70 1.16
CA ASN A 92 -7.11 -7.59 0.17
C ASN A 92 -8.47 -7.44 0.88
N SER A 93 -9.13 -6.31 0.63
CA SER A 93 -10.35 -5.92 1.33
C SER A 93 -11.66 -6.36 0.67
N GLU A 94 -11.58 -6.99 -0.50
CA GLU A 94 -12.70 -7.34 -1.38
C GLU A 94 -13.90 -7.93 -0.63
N THR A 95 -13.67 -8.91 0.24
CA THR A 95 -14.75 -9.64 0.94
C THR A 95 -15.00 -9.17 2.37
N GLN A 96 -14.21 -8.21 2.89
CA GLN A 96 -14.28 -7.80 4.31
C GLN A 96 -14.69 -6.34 4.47
N CYS A 97 -14.09 -5.41 3.72
CA CYS A 97 -14.33 -3.97 3.87
C CYS A 97 -13.94 -3.15 2.62
N PRO A 98 -14.46 -3.48 1.43
CA PRO A 98 -14.08 -2.75 0.21
C PRO A 98 -14.40 -1.26 0.33
N GLY A 99 -15.48 -0.88 1.03
CA GLY A 99 -15.84 0.51 1.32
C GLY A 99 -14.91 1.26 2.29
N GLN A 100 -13.94 0.60 2.91
CA GLN A 100 -12.92 1.27 3.73
C GLN A 100 -11.57 1.33 3.02
N CYS A 101 -11.20 0.27 2.30
CA CYS A 101 -9.84 0.06 1.83
C CYS A 101 -9.67 0.07 0.30
N ALA A 102 -10.77 0.15 -0.46
CA ALA A 102 -10.75 0.19 -1.91
C ALA A 102 -11.35 1.48 -2.50
N TRP A 103 -11.51 2.55 -1.70
CA TRP A 103 -11.88 3.85 -2.24
C TRP A 103 -10.77 4.37 -3.18
N PRO A 104 -11.08 4.84 -4.41
CA PRO A 104 -12.40 5.27 -4.91
C PRO A 104 -13.16 4.23 -5.76
N PHE A 105 -12.73 2.97 -5.78
CA PHE A 105 -13.33 1.89 -6.58
C PHE A 105 -14.49 1.17 -5.90
N HIS A 106 -14.76 1.51 -4.64
CA HIS A 106 -15.95 1.07 -3.92
C HIS A 106 -16.57 2.24 -3.15
N GLN A 107 -17.88 2.19 -2.96
CA GLN A 107 -18.63 3.18 -2.20
C GLN A 107 -18.12 3.21 -0.76
N PRO A 108 -17.75 4.39 -0.22
CA PRO A 108 -17.17 4.47 1.11
C PRO A 108 -18.23 4.30 2.20
N ILE A 109 -17.86 3.74 3.35
CA ILE A 109 -18.79 3.51 4.48
C ILE A 109 -19.32 4.84 5.05
N TYR A 110 -18.50 5.90 5.01
CA TYR A 110 -18.84 7.24 5.50
C TYR A 110 -18.36 8.31 4.51
N GLY A 111 -18.90 9.53 4.63
CA GLY A 111 -18.55 10.65 3.77
C GLY A 111 -19.37 10.68 2.46
N PRO A 112 -18.93 11.43 1.44
CA PRO A 112 -19.66 11.57 0.18
C PRO A 112 -19.91 10.22 -0.50
N GLN A 113 -21.14 10.01 -0.95
CA GLN A 113 -21.64 8.75 -1.50
C GLN A 113 -21.70 8.79 -3.04
N ASN A 114 -20.72 9.44 -3.66
CA ASN A 114 -20.61 9.51 -5.12
C ASN A 114 -20.44 8.09 -5.70
N PRO A 115 -20.93 7.85 -6.94
CA PRO A 115 -20.72 6.57 -7.60
C PRO A 115 -19.22 6.19 -7.64
N PRO A 116 -18.86 4.92 -7.35
CA PRO A 116 -17.48 4.48 -7.41
C PRO A 116 -16.88 4.62 -8.81
N LEU A 117 -15.58 4.85 -8.87
CA LEU A 117 -14.83 4.82 -10.12
C LEU A 117 -14.67 3.38 -10.62
N VAL A 118 -14.50 3.23 -11.93
CA VAL A 118 -14.22 1.92 -12.53
C VAL A 118 -12.76 1.56 -12.27
N ALA A 119 -12.55 0.38 -11.68
CA ALA A 119 -11.25 -0.15 -11.29
C ALA A 119 -10.38 -0.50 -12.52
N PRO A 120 -9.13 -0.01 -12.62
CA PRO A 120 -8.31 -0.15 -13.83
C PRO A 120 -7.83 -1.56 -14.15
N ASN A 121 -7.85 -2.49 -13.19
CA ASN A 121 -7.54 -3.91 -13.43
C ASN A 121 -8.78 -4.81 -13.34
N ASN A 122 -9.98 -4.23 -13.36
CA ASN A 122 -11.26 -4.95 -13.22
C ASN A 122 -11.34 -5.80 -11.92
N ASP A 123 -10.64 -5.35 -10.87
CA ASP A 123 -10.59 -6.02 -9.59
C ASP A 123 -10.46 -4.96 -8.48
N VAL A 124 -11.60 -4.66 -7.84
CA VAL A 124 -11.71 -3.64 -6.79
C VAL A 124 -10.79 -3.95 -5.61
N GLY A 125 -10.67 -5.23 -5.25
CA GLY A 125 -9.84 -5.68 -4.13
C GLY A 125 -8.36 -5.45 -4.40
N LEU A 126 -7.88 -5.91 -5.55
CA LEU A 126 -6.47 -5.77 -5.94
C LEU A 126 -6.09 -4.33 -6.26
N ASP A 127 -6.97 -3.56 -6.90
CA ASP A 127 -6.71 -2.13 -7.13
C ASP A 127 -6.65 -1.35 -5.81
N GLY A 128 -7.47 -1.73 -4.82
CA GLY A 128 -7.35 -1.25 -3.44
C GLY A 128 -6.03 -1.66 -2.77
N VAL A 129 -5.57 -2.91 -2.96
CA VAL A 129 -4.26 -3.37 -2.46
C VAL A 129 -3.14 -2.52 -3.05
N VAL A 130 -3.18 -2.20 -4.35
CA VAL A 130 -2.16 -1.38 -5.03
C VAL A 130 -2.10 0.03 -4.44
N ILE A 131 -3.24 0.69 -4.23
CA ILE A 131 -3.31 2.02 -3.59
C ILE A 131 -2.63 2.01 -2.23
N ASN A 132 -3.02 1.06 -1.37
CA ASN A 132 -2.50 0.96 0.00
C ASN A 132 -1.01 0.61 0.01
N LEU A 133 -0.59 -0.31 -0.86
CA LEU A 133 0.81 -0.68 -1.00
C LEU A 133 1.66 0.51 -1.45
N ALA A 134 1.20 1.29 -2.43
CA ALA A 134 1.93 2.45 -2.93
C ALA A 134 2.14 3.50 -1.81
N GLY A 135 1.10 3.80 -1.04
CA GLY A 135 1.19 4.73 0.08
C GLY A 135 2.15 4.24 1.18
N LEU A 136 2.02 2.97 1.57
CA LEU A 136 2.89 2.35 2.57
C LEU A 136 4.33 2.21 2.09
N LEU A 137 4.55 1.97 0.80
CA LEU A 137 5.88 1.89 0.21
C LEU A 137 6.58 3.25 0.25
N ALA A 138 5.86 4.34 -0.05
CA ALA A 138 6.38 5.69 0.12
C ALA A 138 6.76 5.98 1.58
N GLY A 139 5.88 5.65 2.53
CA GLY A 139 6.16 5.77 3.97
C GLY A 139 7.37 4.94 4.40
N THR A 140 7.49 3.70 3.92
CA THR A 140 8.63 2.83 4.21
C THR A 140 9.93 3.36 3.61
N ALA A 141 9.89 3.95 2.41
CA ALA A 141 11.07 4.51 1.77
C ALA A 141 11.60 5.75 2.51
N THR A 142 10.71 6.57 3.08
CA THR A 142 11.09 7.80 3.78
C THR A 142 11.25 7.62 5.30
N ASN A 143 10.64 6.59 5.88
CA ASN A 143 10.63 6.32 7.32
C ASN A 143 10.64 4.80 7.65
N PRO A 144 11.61 4.02 7.15
CA PRO A 144 11.59 2.55 7.27
C PRO A 144 11.66 2.02 8.71
N PHE A 145 12.15 2.84 9.63
CA PHE A 145 12.50 2.44 11.00
C PHE A 145 11.81 3.29 12.08
N GLY A 146 10.87 4.16 11.69
CA GLY A 146 10.13 5.02 12.62
C GLY A 146 10.96 6.17 13.21
N ASN A 147 11.99 6.61 12.50
CA ASN A 147 12.88 7.72 12.86
C ASN A 147 13.39 8.49 11.62
N GLY A 148 12.69 8.38 10.49
CA GLY A 148 12.93 9.12 9.26
C GLY A 148 12.01 10.33 9.13
N PHE A 149 11.42 10.54 7.96
CA PHE A 149 10.60 11.72 7.66
C PHE A 149 9.11 11.50 7.95
N TYR A 150 8.55 12.33 8.84
CA TYR A 150 7.13 12.40 9.15
C TYR A 150 6.79 13.73 9.83
N GLN A 151 5.51 14.08 9.89
CA GLN A 151 4.96 15.21 10.63
C GLN A 151 4.08 14.73 11.80
N GLY A 152 4.11 15.45 12.91
CA GLY A 152 3.33 15.13 14.11
C GLY A 152 4.05 14.20 15.10
N PRO A 153 3.35 13.69 16.11
CA PRO A 153 3.92 12.77 17.09
C PRO A 153 4.26 11.43 16.43
N LYS A 154 5.29 10.74 16.94
CA LYS A 154 5.77 9.46 16.40
C LYS A 154 4.71 8.35 16.46
N GLU A 155 3.79 8.47 17.40
CA GLU A 155 2.70 7.52 17.65
C GLU A 155 1.56 7.67 16.64
N ALA A 156 1.45 8.83 15.97
CA ALA A 156 0.47 9.11 14.93
C ALA A 156 1.08 10.00 13.81
N PRO A 157 2.07 9.48 13.07
CA PRO A 157 2.81 10.26 12.08
C PRO A 157 2.01 10.45 10.79
N LEU A 158 2.03 11.66 10.25
CA LEU A 158 1.70 11.93 8.85
C LEU A 158 2.97 11.77 8.01
N GLU A 159 2.96 10.83 7.08
CA GLU A 159 4.08 10.47 6.22
C GLU A 159 3.80 10.89 4.77
N ALA A 160 4.76 10.63 3.87
CA ALA A 160 4.73 11.13 2.49
C ALA A 160 3.39 10.96 1.77
N ALA A 161 2.76 9.78 1.86
CA ALA A 161 1.44 9.53 1.28
C ALA A 161 0.27 9.80 2.24
N SER A 162 0.43 9.53 3.55
CA SER A 162 -0.67 9.68 4.51
C SER A 162 -0.99 11.14 4.83
N ALA A 163 -0.08 12.06 4.52
CA ALA A 163 -0.33 13.51 4.50
C ALA A 163 -1.25 13.95 3.33
N CYS A 164 -1.47 13.09 2.33
CA CYS A 164 -2.24 13.38 1.12
C CYS A 164 -3.45 12.44 0.94
N PRO A 165 -4.30 12.26 1.97
CA PRO A 165 -5.35 11.25 1.92
C PRO A 165 -6.36 11.54 0.81
N GLY A 166 -6.54 10.56 -0.06
CA GLY A 166 -7.54 10.60 -1.14
C GLY A 166 -7.25 11.56 -2.29
N ILE A 167 -6.04 12.13 -2.36
CA ILE A 167 -5.60 12.95 -3.48
C ILE A 167 -4.92 12.03 -4.51
N TYR A 168 -5.56 11.82 -5.66
CA TYR A 168 -5.01 11.01 -6.75
C TYR A 168 -4.79 11.79 -8.04
N GLY A 169 -5.53 12.88 -8.25
CA GLY A 169 -5.36 13.81 -9.36
C GLY A 169 -5.49 15.27 -8.90
N LYS A 170 -5.16 16.20 -9.79
CA LYS A 170 -5.35 17.63 -9.55
C LYS A 170 -6.79 17.97 -9.15
N GLY A 171 -6.95 18.93 -8.24
CA GLY A 171 -8.27 19.41 -7.83
C GLY A 171 -9.06 18.46 -6.94
N ALA A 172 -8.45 17.39 -6.41
CA ALA A 172 -9.10 16.47 -5.48
C ALA A 172 -9.66 17.21 -4.24
N TYR A 173 -10.81 16.73 -3.75
CA TYR A 173 -11.48 17.21 -2.54
C TYR A 173 -12.30 16.05 -1.95
N PRO A 174 -12.84 16.14 -0.72
CA PRO A 174 -13.60 15.04 -0.13
C PRO A 174 -14.73 14.54 -1.06
N GLY A 175 -14.66 13.27 -1.48
CA GLY A 175 -15.60 12.65 -2.41
C GLY A 175 -15.22 12.71 -3.89
N TYR A 176 -14.16 13.44 -4.25
CA TYR A 176 -13.63 13.56 -5.61
C TYR A 176 -12.13 13.24 -5.63
N ALA A 177 -11.75 12.19 -6.34
CA ALA A 177 -10.37 11.70 -6.42
C ALA A 177 -9.40 12.65 -7.16
N GLY A 178 -9.93 13.68 -7.83
CA GLY A 178 -9.19 14.59 -8.70
C GLY A 178 -9.43 14.30 -10.18
N ASP A 179 -8.82 15.13 -11.03
CA ASP A 179 -8.88 15.02 -12.49
C ASP A 179 -8.04 13.82 -12.95
N LEU A 180 -8.67 12.65 -13.05
CA LEU A 180 -8.00 11.39 -13.45
C LEU A 180 -8.08 11.14 -14.96
N LEU A 181 -7.15 10.32 -15.46
CA LEU A 181 -7.25 9.76 -16.80
C LEU A 181 -8.34 8.71 -16.83
N VAL A 182 -9.04 8.59 -17.97
CA VAL A 182 -10.09 7.59 -18.20
C VAL A 182 -9.73 6.73 -19.41
N ASP A 183 -9.79 5.42 -19.25
CA ASP A 183 -9.66 4.48 -20.36
C ASP A 183 -10.90 4.55 -21.25
N GLY A 184 -10.72 4.88 -22.54
CA GLY A 184 -11.84 5.03 -23.46
C GLY A 184 -12.58 3.73 -23.81
N THR A 185 -12.00 2.57 -23.54
CA THR A 185 -12.61 1.25 -23.80
C THR A 185 -13.31 0.70 -22.56
N THR A 186 -12.65 0.77 -21.39
CA THR A 186 -13.18 0.16 -20.16
C THR A 186 -13.89 1.17 -19.25
N GLY A 187 -13.68 2.47 -19.45
CA GLY A 187 -14.14 3.52 -18.54
C GLY A 187 -13.32 3.63 -17.24
N ALA A 188 -12.25 2.84 -17.10
CA ALA A 188 -11.41 2.82 -15.91
C ALA A 188 -10.73 4.14 -15.61
N SER A 189 -10.70 4.54 -14.34
CA SER A 189 -9.98 5.74 -13.88
C SER A 189 -8.59 5.39 -13.35
N TYR A 190 -7.56 6.14 -13.77
CA TYR A 190 -6.18 5.87 -13.41
C TYR A 190 -5.30 7.13 -13.47
N ASN A 191 -4.10 7.07 -12.88
CA ASN A 191 -3.09 8.14 -12.99
C ASN A 191 -1.67 7.62 -13.29
N ALA A 192 -1.49 6.29 -13.37
CA ALA A 192 -0.20 5.67 -13.65
C ALA A 192 -0.33 4.57 -14.70
N ASN A 193 0.63 4.52 -15.63
CA ASN A 193 0.80 3.42 -16.59
C ASN A 193 1.81 2.42 -16.04
N GLY A 194 1.40 1.16 -15.99
CA GLY A 194 2.21 0.02 -15.57
C GLY A 194 2.81 -0.75 -16.74
N VAL A 195 3.47 -1.86 -16.40
CA VAL A 195 4.00 -2.82 -17.39
C VAL A 195 2.85 -3.60 -18.06
N ASN A 196 3.09 -4.06 -19.29
CA ASN A 196 2.15 -4.89 -20.06
C ASN A 196 0.75 -4.28 -20.21
N GLY A 197 0.67 -2.95 -20.32
CA GLY A 197 -0.60 -2.23 -20.52
C GLY A 197 -1.49 -2.13 -19.27
N ARG A 198 -1.01 -2.59 -18.10
CA ARG A 198 -1.72 -2.39 -16.83
C ARG A 198 -1.79 -0.92 -16.47
N LYS A 199 -2.83 -0.53 -15.76
CA LYS A 199 -3.07 0.83 -15.28
C LYS A 199 -3.30 0.80 -13.79
N TYR A 200 -2.90 1.87 -13.10
CA TYR A 200 -2.98 1.94 -11.64
C TYR A 200 -3.42 3.33 -11.18
N LEU A 201 -3.97 3.36 -9.96
CA LEU A 201 -4.20 4.58 -9.22
C LEU A 201 -3.23 4.61 -8.04
N LEU A 202 -2.39 5.65 -7.99
CA LEU A 202 -1.36 5.82 -6.97
C LEU A 202 -1.60 7.12 -6.19
N PRO A 203 -1.46 7.13 -4.86
CA PRO A 203 -1.69 8.34 -4.06
C PRO A 203 -0.67 9.42 -4.41
N ALA A 204 -1.09 10.68 -4.31
CA ALA A 204 -0.18 11.81 -4.30
C ALA A 204 0.79 11.71 -3.12
N LEU A 205 1.98 12.28 -3.30
CA LEU A 205 2.97 12.41 -2.23
C LEU A 205 3.10 13.88 -1.83
N PHE A 206 3.32 14.12 -0.54
CA PHE A 206 3.61 15.45 -0.04
C PHE A 206 4.98 15.90 -0.53
N ASP A 207 5.01 17.03 -1.24
CA ASP A 207 6.23 17.69 -1.67
C ASP A 207 6.61 18.77 -0.63
N PRO A 208 7.71 18.58 0.12
CA PRO A 208 8.14 19.55 1.12
C PRO A 208 8.62 20.88 0.51
N THR A 209 8.96 20.90 -0.78
CA THR A 209 9.43 22.12 -1.47
C THR A 209 8.27 23.08 -1.70
N THR A 210 7.13 22.55 -2.14
CA THR A 210 5.93 23.35 -2.44
C THR A 210 4.95 23.37 -1.29
N SER A 211 5.12 22.51 -0.27
CA SER A 211 4.15 22.29 0.81
C SER A 211 2.77 21.88 0.30
N THR A 212 2.74 21.09 -0.78
CA THR A 212 1.51 20.60 -1.41
C THR A 212 1.59 19.11 -1.71
N CYS A 213 0.42 18.48 -1.90
CA CYS A 213 0.34 17.12 -2.40
C CYS A 213 0.48 17.11 -3.92
N SER A 214 1.47 16.39 -4.43
CA SER A 214 1.75 16.25 -5.86
C SER A 214 1.21 14.91 -6.39
N PRO A 215 0.07 14.89 -7.09
CA PRO A 215 -0.39 13.73 -7.85
C PRO A 215 0.43 13.53 -9.13
N LEU A 216 0.24 12.40 -9.79
CA LEU A 216 0.88 12.10 -11.08
C LEU A 216 0.23 12.83 -12.27
N VAL A 217 -1.02 13.28 -12.12
CA VAL A 217 -1.84 13.95 -13.15
C VAL A 217 -2.61 15.14 -12.60
#